data_AF-A0AAD9Q5Z5-F1
#
_entry.id   AF-A0AAD9Q5Z5-F1
#
_cell.length_a   1.000
_cell.length_b   1.000
_cell.length_c   1.000
_cell.angle_alpha   90.00
_cell.angle_beta   90.00
_cell.angle_gamma   90.00
#
_symmetry.space_group_name_H-M   'P 1'
#
loop_
_entity.id
_entity.type
_entity.pdbx_description
1 polymer ?
#
loop_
_entity_poly.entity_id
_entity_poly.type
_entity_poly.pdbx_seq_one_letter_code
_entity_poly.pdbx_strand_id
1 'polypeptide(L)'
;MWACTGQCTSDVVKRDCPHSCKTCNTNLSTPSTQPVTTKSTTKSASDRPSTTGPTSPPISRNNTAVGLKCIDKRSECKDWASQGDCVSSGWVERTCRISCKTRCDSKPFKPEGSCSDPLGLGWPGNFQLPDRAFRASSDFRPGNWRASADNARLYFEDDPTTKRIGAWCGKERDNQWLQVDLGKTKKIRAIATQGRDVFHEHVKQYKLAFSSDGSNFNVYQEDGKERVFIGNCDHFTPVLNSFNPVKARYVRIIVVSSSFPCLRVELYGCDV
;
A
#
# COMPACT_ATOMS: atom_id res chain seq x y z
N MET A 1 -15.06 -3.67 8.51
CA MET A 1 -15.36 -2.23 8.69
C MET A 1 -14.32 -1.45 7.89
N TRP A 2 -14.72 -0.44 7.11
CA TRP A 2 -13.91 0.09 6.00
C TRP A 2 -13.55 1.56 6.23
N ALA A 3 -12.28 1.84 6.48
CA ALA A 3 -11.75 3.20 6.60
C ALA A 3 -12.25 4.16 5.49
N CYS A 4 -12.16 3.69 4.24
CA CYS A 4 -12.43 4.49 3.05
C CYS A 4 -13.91 4.69 2.68
N THR A 5 -14.88 4.07 3.37
CA THR A 5 -16.32 4.31 3.13
C THR A 5 -16.86 5.35 4.11
N GLY A 6 -16.21 6.52 4.17
CA GLY A 6 -16.54 7.62 5.09
C GLY A 6 -16.28 7.36 6.58
N GLN A 7 -15.89 6.15 6.99
CA GLN A 7 -15.76 5.79 8.41
C GLN A 7 -14.55 6.41 9.10
N CYS A 8 -13.58 6.94 8.34
CA CYS A 8 -12.49 7.80 8.85
C CYS A 8 -12.92 9.17 9.40
N THR A 9 -14.23 9.42 9.50
CA THR A 9 -14.83 10.45 10.36
C THR A 9 -14.80 10.06 11.84
N SER A 10 -14.86 8.76 12.17
CA SER A 10 -14.79 8.24 13.54
C SER A 10 -13.37 8.28 14.10
N ASP A 11 -13.20 8.79 15.32
CA ASP A 11 -11.88 8.88 15.97
C ASP A 11 -11.28 7.52 16.33
N VAL A 12 -12.12 6.52 16.59
CA VAL A 12 -11.70 5.11 16.71
C VAL A 12 -11.04 4.66 15.42
N VAL A 13 -11.66 4.91 14.27
CA VAL A 13 -11.11 4.53 12.95
C VAL A 13 -9.88 5.38 12.61
N LYS A 14 -9.84 6.68 12.93
CA LYS A 14 -8.62 7.50 12.73
C LYS A 14 -7.42 6.97 13.51
N ARG A 15 -7.65 6.53 14.77
CA ARG A 15 -6.62 5.99 15.67
C ARG A 15 -6.17 4.59 15.26
N ASP A 16 -7.09 3.73 14.86
CA ASP A 16 -6.83 2.31 14.58
C ASP A 16 -6.50 2.03 13.09
N CYS A 17 -6.84 2.96 12.19
CA CYS A 17 -6.57 2.94 10.74
C CYS A 17 -5.85 4.21 10.21
N PRO A 18 -4.79 4.74 10.86
CA PRO A 18 -4.23 6.05 10.50
C PRO A 18 -3.64 6.10 9.08
N HIS A 19 -3.13 4.99 8.56
CA HIS A 19 -2.61 4.90 7.19
C HIS A 19 -3.73 4.92 6.14
N SER A 20 -4.78 4.12 6.35
CA SER A 20 -5.97 4.08 5.47
C SER A 20 -6.72 5.41 5.48
N CYS A 21 -6.84 6.08 6.63
CA CYS A 21 -7.46 7.40 6.71
C CYS A 21 -6.63 8.50 6.02
N LYS A 22 -5.30 8.49 6.13
CA LYS A 22 -4.42 9.40 5.35
C LYS A 22 -4.50 9.16 3.84
N THR A 23 -4.86 7.95 3.44
CA THR A 23 -5.04 7.54 2.05
C THR A 23 -6.40 7.98 1.48
N CYS A 24 -7.46 7.87 2.28
CA CYS A 24 -8.85 8.02 1.80
C CYS A 24 -9.57 9.31 2.22
N ASN A 25 -9.04 10.13 3.15
CA ASN A 25 -9.63 11.43 3.52
C ASN A 25 -9.25 12.60 2.58
N THR A 26 -8.58 12.36 1.44
CA THR A 26 -8.37 13.42 0.44
C THR A 26 -9.61 13.59 -0.41
N ASN A 27 -10.55 14.42 0.07
CA ASN A 27 -11.72 14.86 -0.69
C ASN A 27 -11.30 15.31 -2.10
N LEU A 28 -11.98 14.79 -3.11
CA LEU A 28 -12.08 15.45 -4.41
C LEU A 28 -12.57 16.89 -4.17
N SER A 29 -11.89 17.88 -4.74
CA SER A 29 -12.29 19.28 -4.60
C SER A 29 -13.69 19.48 -5.16
N THR A 30 -14.65 19.80 -4.30
CA THR A 30 -16.03 20.08 -4.69
C THR A 30 -16.05 21.13 -5.81
N PRO A 31 -16.84 20.94 -6.89
CA PRO A 31 -17.05 21.99 -7.89
C PRO A 31 -17.53 23.27 -7.20
N SER A 32 -16.86 24.39 -7.45
CA SER A 32 -17.22 25.68 -6.85
C SER A 32 -18.44 26.24 -7.57
N THR A 33 -19.63 25.91 -7.06
CA THR A 33 -20.89 26.52 -7.51
C THR A 33 -20.93 27.97 -7.05
N GLN A 34 -20.75 28.93 -7.97
CA GLN A 34 -20.95 30.35 -7.69
C GLN A 34 -22.44 30.69 -7.54
N PRO A 35 -22.77 31.60 -6.61
CA PRO A 35 -23.76 32.64 -6.87
C PRO A 35 -23.12 34.01 -7.17
N VAL A 36 -23.91 34.93 -7.71
CA VAL A 36 -23.44 36.14 -8.42
C VAL A 36 -23.83 37.44 -7.71
N THR A 37 -22.84 38.31 -7.42
CA THR A 37 -22.95 39.74 -7.00
C THR A 37 -23.62 40.03 -5.64
N THR A 38 -23.40 41.16 -4.94
CA THR A 38 -23.16 42.56 -5.39
C THR A 38 -22.08 43.38 -4.65
N LYS A 39 -21.78 44.55 -5.25
CA LYS A 39 -20.87 45.67 -4.91
C LYS A 39 -21.04 46.19 -3.45
N SER A 40 -20.13 46.94 -2.82
CA SER A 40 -18.89 47.68 -3.19
C SER A 40 -18.06 47.92 -1.87
N THR A 41 -17.04 48.76 -1.63
CA THR A 41 -16.14 49.81 -2.23
C THR A 41 -15.04 50.05 -1.15
N THR A 42 -13.80 50.53 -1.27
CA THR A 42 -12.78 50.98 -2.29
C THR A 42 -11.41 51.02 -1.52
N LYS A 43 -10.26 51.63 -1.86
CA LYS A 43 -9.75 52.60 -2.87
C LYS A 43 -8.20 52.51 -2.90
N SER A 44 -7.56 52.97 -3.99
CA SER A 44 -6.18 53.55 -4.12
C SER A 44 -4.93 52.90 -3.44
N ALA A 45 -3.75 52.83 -4.07
CA ALA A 45 -3.34 53.14 -5.46
C ALA A 45 -1.95 52.53 -5.80
N SER A 46 -1.61 52.52 -7.11
CA SER A 46 -0.29 52.25 -7.74
C SER A 46 0.22 50.78 -7.76
N ASP A 47 0.94 50.29 -8.79
CA ASP A 47 1.22 50.87 -10.13
C ASP A 47 1.56 49.83 -11.25
N ARG A 48 2.19 50.28 -12.34
CA ARG A 48 2.56 49.59 -13.61
C ARG A 48 4.10 49.47 -13.82
N PRO A 49 4.63 48.81 -14.89
CA PRO A 49 3.95 48.19 -16.04
C PRO A 49 4.23 46.68 -16.27
N SER A 50 3.70 46.14 -17.37
CA SER A 50 3.65 44.71 -17.70
C SER A 50 4.69 44.25 -18.73
N THR A 51 5.15 43.01 -18.60
CA THR A 51 5.51 42.12 -19.71
C THR A 51 4.84 40.76 -19.51
N THR A 52 4.60 40.01 -20.59
CA THR A 52 3.85 38.74 -20.58
C THR A 52 4.73 37.52 -20.85
N GLY A 53 4.44 36.41 -20.17
CA GLY A 53 5.10 35.10 -20.31
C GLY A 53 4.18 33.99 -19.79
N PRO A 54 4.34 32.73 -20.26
CA PRO A 54 3.27 31.73 -20.16
C PRO A 54 3.00 31.23 -18.74
N THR A 55 1.77 31.44 -18.26
CA THR A 55 1.24 30.88 -17.02
C THR A 55 1.08 29.36 -17.12
N SER A 56 2.11 28.65 -16.68
CA SER A 56 2.00 27.22 -16.38
C SER A 56 1.00 27.01 -15.23
N PRO A 57 0.11 25.99 -15.27
CA PRO A 57 -0.81 25.72 -14.17
C PRO A 57 -0.07 25.46 -12.85
N PRO A 58 -0.64 25.85 -11.70
CA PRO A 58 0.03 25.74 -10.41
C PRO A 58 0.31 24.28 -10.03
N ILE A 59 1.59 23.92 -9.92
CA ILE A 59 2.03 22.60 -9.46
C ILE A 59 1.74 22.48 -7.96
N SER A 60 0.55 21.98 -7.64
CA SER A 60 0.12 21.72 -6.26
C SER A 60 0.99 20.61 -5.65
N ARG A 61 1.95 21.00 -4.79
CA ARG A 61 2.79 20.06 -4.04
C ARG A 61 2.02 19.51 -2.84
N ASN A 62 1.50 18.29 -2.97
CA ASN A 62 1.16 17.43 -1.82
C ASN A 62 1.35 15.93 -2.15
N ASN A 63 2.35 15.65 -2.99
CA ASN A 63 2.52 14.36 -3.67
C ASN A 63 3.29 13.32 -2.81
N THR A 64 2.88 13.15 -1.55
CA THR A 64 3.24 11.97 -0.78
C THR A 64 2.51 10.76 -1.35
N ALA A 65 3.24 9.66 -1.58
CA ALA A 65 2.68 8.46 -2.16
C ALA A 65 1.67 7.79 -1.22
N VAL A 66 0.58 7.24 -1.77
CA VAL A 66 -0.56 6.69 -1.00
C VAL A 66 -0.52 5.18 -0.80
N GLY A 67 0.33 4.48 -1.53
CA GLY A 67 0.30 3.04 -1.60
C GLY A 67 -0.79 2.49 -2.51
N LEU A 68 -1.42 3.27 -3.39
CA LEU A 68 -2.51 2.79 -4.25
C LEU A 68 -2.07 2.83 -5.72
N LYS A 69 -1.74 1.69 -6.32
CA LYS A 69 -1.35 1.62 -7.74
C LYS A 69 -2.41 2.26 -8.65
N CYS A 70 -2.02 3.23 -9.48
CA CYS A 70 -2.88 3.76 -10.54
C CYS A 70 -3.14 2.67 -11.58
N ILE A 71 -4.39 2.22 -11.70
CA ILE A 71 -4.82 1.23 -12.69
C ILE A 71 -6.33 1.36 -12.95
N ASP A 72 -6.72 1.18 -14.20
CA ASP A 72 -8.08 0.81 -14.59
C ASP A 72 -8.07 -0.70 -14.89
N LYS A 73 -8.80 -1.50 -14.11
CA LYS A 73 -8.78 -2.98 -14.20
C LYS A 73 -9.80 -3.54 -15.19
N ARG A 74 -10.57 -2.67 -15.84
CA ARG A 74 -11.77 -2.98 -16.63
C ARG A 74 -11.81 -2.07 -17.85
N SER A 75 -12.23 -2.61 -18.98
CA SER A 75 -12.42 -1.87 -20.24
C SER A 75 -13.44 -0.75 -20.07
N GLU A 76 -14.47 -1.03 -19.27
CA GLU A 76 -15.66 -0.23 -19.02
C GLU A 76 -15.39 0.97 -18.09
N CYS A 77 -14.17 1.09 -17.54
CA CYS A 77 -13.82 2.09 -16.53
C CYS A 77 -14.06 3.54 -16.97
N LYS A 78 -13.92 3.84 -18.26
CA LYS A 78 -14.20 5.17 -18.82
C LYS A 78 -15.68 5.47 -18.84
N ASP A 79 -16.49 4.46 -19.16
CA ASP A 79 -17.93 4.60 -19.36
C ASP A 79 -18.63 4.76 -18.00
N TRP A 80 -18.29 3.91 -17.01
CA TRP A 80 -18.72 4.08 -15.62
C TRP A 80 -18.28 5.42 -15.02
N ALA A 81 -17.06 5.88 -15.34
CA ALA A 81 -16.60 7.20 -14.90
C ALA A 81 -17.39 8.36 -15.55
N SER A 82 -17.80 8.24 -16.83
CA SER A 82 -18.69 9.22 -17.46
C SER A 82 -20.12 9.19 -16.94
N GLN A 83 -20.59 8.04 -16.43
CA GLN A 83 -21.91 7.87 -15.81
C GLN A 83 -21.95 8.37 -14.35
N GLY A 84 -20.80 8.69 -13.76
CA GLY A 84 -20.67 9.20 -12.40
C GLY A 84 -20.44 8.12 -11.32
N ASP A 85 -20.29 6.85 -11.71
CA ASP A 85 -20.22 5.72 -10.79
C ASP A 85 -19.03 5.76 -9.82
N CYS A 86 -18.00 6.55 -10.14
CA CYS A 86 -16.88 6.85 -9.25
C CYS A 86 -17.29 7.43 -7.89
N VAL A 87 -18.49 8.03 -7.79
CA VAL A 87 -19.02 8.62 -6.55
C VAL A 87 -20.11 7.73 -5.92
N SER A 88 -20.93 7.05 -6.72
CA SER A 88 -21.98 6.14 -6.23
C SER A 88 -21.43 4.77 -5.78
N SER A 89 -20.32 4.33 -6.37
CA SER A 89 -19.76 2.98 -6.20
C SER A 89 -18.28 3.02 -5.82
N GLY A 90 -18.03 2.81 -4.52
CA GLY A 90 -16.69 2.53 -4.00
C GLY A 90 -16.07 1.21 -4.51
N TRP A 91 -16.78 0.43 -5.34
CA TRP A 91 -16.14 -0.63 -6.14
C TRP A 91 -15.57 -0.06 -7.45
N VAL A 92 -16.33 0.75 -8.20
CA VAL A 92 -15.86 1.40 -9.43
C VAL A 92 -14.67 2.30 -9.11
N GLU A 93 -14.78 3.17 -8.09
CA GLU A 93 -13.69 4.05 -7.64
C GLU A 93 -12.35 3.31 -7.49
N ARG A 94 -12.35 2.17 -6.78
CA ARG A 94 -11.14 1.39 -6.48
C ARG A 94 -10.67 0.50 -7.64
N THR A 95 -11.55 0.24 -8.62
CA THR A 95 -11.29 -0.61 -9.81
C THR A 95 -10.83 0.22 -11.01
N CYS A 96 -11.24 1.50 -11.06
CA CYS A 96 -11.09 2.41 -12.19
C CYS A 96 -10.35 3.68 -11.78
N ARG A 97 -9.19 3.52 -11.14
CA ARG A 97 -8.50 4.59 -10.42
C ARG A 97 -8.04 5.74 -11.33
N ILE A 98 -7.76 5.45 -12.60
CA ILE A 98 -7.29 6.43 -13.59
C ILE A 98 -8.50 7.16 -14.18
N SER A 99 -9.51 6.43 -14.66
CA SER A 99 -10.74 7.02 -15.20
C SER A 99 -11.51 7.84 -14.16
N CYS A 100 -11.60 7.35 -12.91
CA CYS A 100 -12.17 8.07 -11.78
C CYS A 100 -11.26 9.16 -11.17
N LYS A 101 -10.04 9.35 -11.70
CA LYS A 101 -9.07 10.38 -11.25
C LYS A 101 -8.79 10.34 -9.74
N THR A 102 -8.81 9.14 -9.15
CA THR A 102 -8.59 8.93 -7.71
C THR A 102 -7.14 9.21 -7.33
N ARG A 103 -6.88 9.55 -6.07
CA ARG A 103 -5.51 9.68 -5.58
C ARG A 103 -4.82 8.30 -5.61
N CYS A 104 -3.80 8.17 -6.46
CA CYS A 104 -3.09 6.94 -6.72
C CYS A 104 -1.63 7.21 -7.13
N ASP A 105 -0.78 6.20 -7.07
CA ASP A 105 0.64 6.24 -7.41
C ASP A 105 0.90 5.56 -8.77
N SER A 106 1.57 6.28 -9.68
CA SER A 106 2.11 5.73 -10.94
C SER A 106 3.49 5.09 -10.78
N LYS A 107 4.08 5.16 -9.57
CA LYS A 107 5.40 4.63 -9.21
C LYS A 107 5.29 3.76 -7.95
N PRO A 108 6.25 2.84 -7.70
CA PRO A 108 6.28 2.06 -6.47
C PRO A 108 6.26 2.97 -5.23
N PHE A 109 5.28 2.74 -4.36
CA PHE A 109 5.27 3.23 -2.98
C PHE A 109 6.55 2.78 -2.29
N LYS A 110 7.31 3.70 -1.69
CA LYS A 110 8.61 3.44 -1.05
C LYS A 110 8.94 4.54 -0.02
N PRO A 111 9.83 4.30 0.96
CA PRO A 111 10.26 5.36 1.89
C PRO A 111 11.11 6.44 1.20
N GLU A 112 11.18 7.61 1.81
CA GLU A 112 12.05 8.71 1.35
C GLU A 112 13.52 8.46 1.69
N GLY A 113 14.41 9.32 1.18
CA GLY A 113 15.87 9.22 1.41
C GLY A 113 16.57 8.09 0.65
N SER A 114 17.86 7.90 0.94
CA SER A 114 18.71 6.88 0.32
C SER A 114 18.49 5.47 0.90
N CYS A 115 18.94 4.45 0.16
CA CYS A 115 18.75 3.04 0.51
C CYS A 115 17.27 2.65 0.71
N SER A 116 16.40 3.20 -0.13
CA SER A 116 14.93 3.09 -0.02
C SER A 116 14.31 2.44 -1.26
N ASP A 117 15.08 1.69 -2.04
CA ASP A 117 14.63 1.08 -3.28
C ASP A 117 14.00 -0.31 -3.03
N PRO A 118 12.96 -0.68 -3.80
CA PRO A 118 12.30 -1.98 -3.64
C PRO A 118 13.29 -3.11 -3.93
N LEU A 119 13.29 -4.14 -3.08
CA LEU A 119 14.20 -5.29 -3.18
C LEU A 119 13.65 -6.38 -4.12
N GLY A 120 12.57 -6.10 -4.83
CA GLY A 120 12.12 -6.85 -6.00
C GLY A 120 11.08 -7.92 -5.72
N LEU A 121 10.35 -7.81 -4.60
CA LEU A 121 9.28 -8.74 -4.24
C LEU A 121 8.00 -8.41 -5.04
N GLY A 122 7.65 -7.13 -5.12
CA GLY A 122 6.35 -6.62 -5.58
C GLY A 122 6.41 -5.71 -6.82
N TRP A 123 5.32 -4.97 -7.02
CA TRP A 123 5.01 -4.18 -8.23
C TRP A 123 4.82 -5.01 -9.52
N PRO A 124 3.57 -5.41 -9.84
CA PRO A 124 3.26 -6.25 -10.99
C PRO A 124 3.77 -5.68 -12.31
N GLY A 125 4.56 -6.49 -13.00
CA GLY A 125 5.26 -6.17 -14.25
C GLY A 125 6.79 -6.16 -14.14
N ASN A 126 7.37 -6.15 -12.93
CA ASN A 126 8.84 -6.10 -12.75
C ASN A 126 9.33 -6.82 -11.47
N PHE A 127 8.97 -8.10 -11.30
CA PHE A 127 9.45 -8.91 -10.18
C PHE A 127 10.89 -9.36 -10.42
N GLN A 128 11.81 -9.02 -9.52
CA GLN A 128 13.22 -9.41 -9.62
C GLN A 128 13.53 -10.69 -8.83
N LEU A 129 12.81 -10.95 -7.73
CA LEU A 129 12.93 -12.19 -6.99
C LEU A 129 12.02 -13.28 -7.60
N PRO A 130 12.56 -14.47 -7.96
CA PRO A 130 11.77 -15.58 -8.49
C PRO A 130 10.92 -16.22 -7.40
N ASP A 131 9.86 -16.95 -7.78
CA ASP A 131 8.89 -17.52 -6.82
C ASP A 131 9.54 -18.43 -5.76
N ARG A 132 10.62 -19.16 -6.14
CA ARG A 132 11.42 -19.99 -5.21
C ARG A 132 12.12 -19.23 -4.08
N ALA A 133 12.16 -17.89 -4.13
CA ALA A 133 12.65 -17.04 -3.06
C ALA A 133 11.68 -16.99 -1.86
N PHE A 134 10.42 -17.31 -2.08
CA PHE A 134 9.36 -17.24 -1.07
C PHE A 134 9.13 -18.62 -0.43
N ARG A 135 9.02 -18.65 0.89
CA ARG A 135 8.66 -19.84 1.69
C ARG A 135 7.73 -19.43 2.83
N ALA A 136 7.02 -20.36 3.42
CA ALA A 136 6.14 -20.08 4.57
C ALA A 136 6.05 -21.27 5.53
N SER A 137 5.55 -20.99 6.74
CA SER A 137 5.16 -21.99 7.75
C SER A 137 4.13 -22.99 7.24
N SER A 138 3.14 -22.51 6.50
CA SER A 138 2.08 -23.27 5.84
C SER A 138 1.44 -22.42 4.75
N ASP A 139 0.57 -23.01 3.92
CA ASP A 139 -0.27 -22.25 3.01
C ASP A 139 -1.72 -22.77 2.94
N PHE A 140 -2.66 -21.83 2.90
CA PHE A 140 -4.10 -22.07 2.87
C PHE A 140 -4.55 -22.53 1.47
N ARG A 141 -5.38 -23.58 1.43
CA ARG A 141 -5.96 -24.16 0.21
C ARG A 141 -7.46 -24.38 0.33
N PRO A 142 -8.30 -23.36 0.06
CA PRO A 142 -9.75 -23.53 0.05
C PRO A 142 -10.19 -24.18 -1.27
N GLY A 143 -10.45 -25.49 -1.23
CA GLY A 143 -10.81 -26.27 -2.41
C GLY A 143 -9.64 -26.37 -3.39
N ASN A 144 -9.85 -25.95 -4.65
CA ASN A 144 -8.80 -25.93 -5.68
C ASN A 144 -8.00 -24.62 -5.73
N TRP A 145 -8.19 -23.70 -4.79
CA TRP A 145 -7.42 -22.46 -4.73
C TRP A 145 -6.10 -22.60 -3.95
N ARG A 146 -5.08 -21.80 -4.33
CA ARG A 146 -3.78 -21.75 -3.64
C ARG A 146 -3.46 -20.36 -3.08
N ALA A 147 -3.06 -20.29 -1.80
CA ALA A 147 -2.53 -19.07 -1.15
C ALA A 147 -1.04 -19.24 -0.75
N SER A 148 -0.25 -19.80 -1.67
CA SER A 148 1.15 -20.19 -1.46
C SER A 148 2.10 -18.97 -1.34
N ALA A 149 3.32 -19.20 -0.82
CA ALA A 149 4.23 -18.12 -0.40
C ALA A 149 4.61 -17.13 -1.52
N ASP A 150 4.70 -17.61 -2.76
CA ASP A 150 4.96 -16.84 -3.98
C ASP A 150 3.90 -15.78 -4.29
N ASN A 151 2.68 -15.94 -3.75
CA ASN A 151 1.60 -14.97 -3.92
C ASN A 151 1.79 -13.71 -3.06
N ALA A 152 2.78 -13.67 -2.15
CA ALA A 152 2.97 -12.59 -1.18
C ALA A 152 3.54 -11.29 -1.78
N ARG A 153 3.35 -11.01 -3.06
CA ARG A 153 3.94 -9.86 -3.76
C ARG A 153 3.08 -8.61 -3.56
N LEU A 154 3.67 -7.45 -3.25
CA LEU A 154 2.90 -6.21 -3.13
C LEU A 154 2.12 -5.91 -4.43
N TYR A 155 0.81 -5.65 -4.29
CA TYR A 155 -0.17 -5.53 -5.37
C TYR A 155 -0.47 -6.80 -6.21
N PHE A 156 -0.21 -8.01 -5.70
CA PHE A 156 -0.87 -9.21 -6.27
C PHE A 156 -2.38 -9.21 -6.01
N GLU A 157 -3.13 -9.93 -6.84
CA GLU A 157 -4.60 -9.95 -6.82
C GLU A 157 -5.14 -11.37 -7.10
N ASP A 158 -6.32 -11.70 -6.57
CA ASP A 158 -6.99 -12.99 -6.79
C ASP A 158 -7.22 -13.22 -8.30
N ASP A 159 -6.79 -14.37 -8.82
CA ASP A 159 -7.03 -14.79 -10.20
C ASP A 159 -7.99 -16.00 -10.23
N PRO A 160 -9.26 -15.80 -10.64
CA PRO A 160 -10.26 -16.85 -10.70
C PRO A 160 -10.06 -17.82 -11.86
N THR A 161 -9.15 -17.54 -12.80
CA THR A 161 -8.80 -18.43 -13.91
C THR A 161 -7.83 -19.49 -13.42
N THR A 162 -6.71 -19.06 -12.80
CA THR A 162 -5.68 -19.97 -12.27
C THR A 162 -5.94 -20.47 -10.84
N LYS A 163 -7.05 -20.03 -10.21
CA LYS A 163 -7.41 -20.29 -8.80
C LYS A 163 -6.29 -19.87 -7.83
N ARG A 164 -5.61 -18.77 -8.15
CA ARG A 164 -4.52 -18.23 -7.34
C ARG A 164 -5.05 -17.10 -6.46
N ILE A 165 -4.89 -17.23 -5.14
CA ILE A 165 -5.22 -16.16 -4.19
C ILE A 165 -4.18 -15.02 -4.33
N GLY A 166 -4.61 -13.77 -4.22
CA GLY A 166 -3.82 -12.55 -4.36
C GLY A 166 -2.87 -12.25 -3.20
N ALA A 167 -2.60 -13.22 -2.34
CA ALA A 167 -1.72 -13.11 -1.17
C ALA A 167 -1.17 -14.50 -0.82
N TRP A 168 -0.06 -14.55 -0.09
CA TRP A 168 0.18 -15.71 0.76
C TRP A 168 -0.83 -15.65 1.91
N CYS A 169 -1.39 -16.79 2.31
CA CYS A 169 -2.18 -16.89 3.53
C CYS A 169 -1.79 -18.15 4.31
N GLY A 170 -1.51 -18.03 5.61
CA GLY A 170 -1.28 -19.18 6.49
C GLY A 170 -2.54 -20.04 6.68
N LYS A 171 -2.36 -21.35 6.88
CA LYS A 171 -3.44 -22.33 7.11
C LYS A 171 -4.08 -22.18 8.49
N GLU A 172 -3.25 -22.09 9.53
CA GLU A 172 -3.68 -21.86 10.92
C GLU A 172 -3.60 -20.36 11.26
N ARG A 173 -4.25 -19.92 12.34
CA ARG A 173 -4.23 -18.51 12.76
C ARG A 173 -2.92 -18.08 13.41
N ASP A 174 -2.32 -18.96 14.19
CA ASP A 174 -1.18 -18.68 15.06
C ASP A 174 0.11 -19.34 14.56
N ASN A 175 1.26 -18.90 15.08
CA ASN A 175 2.60 -19.39 14.72
C ASN A 175 2.96 -19.33 13.22
N GLN A 176 2.27 -18.49 12.45
CA GLN A 176 2.49 -18.35 11.02
C GLN A 176 3.64 -17.40 10.69
N TRP A 177 4.42 -17.73 9.67
CA TRP A 177 5.44 -16.86 9.11
C TRP A 177 5.56 -16.99 7.59
N LEU A 178 5.90 -15.87 6.96
CA LEU A 178 6.37 -15.77 5.58
C LEU A 178 7.88 -15.54 5.60
N GLN A 179 8.64 -16.19 4.72
CA GLN A 179 10.08 -16.02 4.55
C GLN A 179 10.40 -15.62 3.12
N VAL A 180 11.35 -14.68 2.96
CA VAL A 180 11.88 -14.25 1.66
C VAL A 180 13.41 -14.37 1.67
N ASP A 181 13.96 -14.99 0.63
CA ASP A 181 15.38 -14.99 0.28
C ASP A 181 15.68 -13.89 -0.74
N LEU A 182 16.51 -12.91 -0.36
CA LEU A 182 16.93 -11.80 -1.23
C LEU A 182 18.05 -12.19 -2.21
N GLY A 183 18.45 -13.47 -2.23
CA GLY A 183 19.49 -14.05 -3.09
C GLY A 183 20.93 -13.72 -2.66
N LYS A 184 21.14 -12.48 -2.21
CA LYS A 184 22.38 -11.98 -1.60
C LYS A 184 22.06 -11.10 -0.39
N THR A 185 23.07 -10.82 0.45
CA THR A 185 22.92 -9.89 1.57
C THR A 185 22.58 -8.48 1.06
N LYS A 186 21.52 -7.89 1.62
CA LYS A 186 21.07 -6.52 1.38
C LYS A 186 21.14 -5.72 2.67
N LYS A 187 21.17 -4.38 2.58
CA LYS A 187 20.83 -3.50 3.70
C LYS A 187 19.34 -3.19 3.57
N ILE A 188 18.54 -3.60 4.55
CA ILE A 188 17.07 -3.55 4.55
C ILE A 188 16.63 -2.58 5.63
N ARG A 189 15.74 -1.62 5.33
CA ARG A 189 15.35 -0.55 6.27
C ARG A 189 13.85 -0.28 6.39
N ALA A 190 13.02 -0.89 5.55
CA ALA A 190 11.58 -0.79 5.66
C ALA A 190 10.87 -2.00 5.02
N ILE A 191 9.61 -2.18 5.38
CA ILE A 191 8.67 -3.13 4.79
C ILE A 191 7.34 -2.42 4.53
N ALA A 192 6.72 -2.69 3.38
CA ALA A 192 5.31 -2.39 3.14
C ALA A 192 4.51 -3.69 3.22
N THR A 193 3.41 -3.68 3.98
CA THR A 193 2.49 -4.83 4.10
C THR A 193 1.11 -4.49 3.52
N GLN A 194 0.41 -5.50 3.01
CA GLN A 194 -0.98 -5.47 2.51
C GLN A 194 -1.68 -6.76 2.92
N GLY A 195 -3.02 -6.74 3.08
CA GLY A 195 -3.84 -7.97 3.14
C GLY A 195 -4.13 -8.56 1.76
N ARG A 196 -5.10 -9.47 1.66
CA ARG A 196 -5.63 -9.99 0.38
C ARG A 196 -6.49 -8.92 -0.33
N ASP A 197 -6.50 -8.89 -1.65
CA ASP A 197 -7.20 -7.84 -2.41
C ASP A 197 -8.74 -7.93 -2.37
N VAL A 198 -9.33 -9.14 -2.36
CA VAL A 198 -10.79 -9.33 -2.41
C VAL A 198 -11.47 -9.30 -1.03
N PHE A 199 -10.91 -10.01 -0.04
CA PHE A 199 -11.53 -10.24 1.27
C PHE A 199 -10.85 -9.44 2.39
N HIS A 200 -11.54 -9.21 3.52
CA HIS A 200 -11.05 -8.44 4.69
C HIS A 200 -9.99 -9.22 5.52
N GLU A 201 -9.07 -9.90 4.83
CA GLU A 201 -8.08 -10.84 5.35
C GLU A 201 -6.69 -10.18 5.37
N HIS A 202 -6.19 -9.86 6.56
CA HIS A 202 -4.92 -9.15 6.74
C HIS A 202 -4.25 -9.46 8.09
N VAL A 203 -2.91 -9.33 8.11
CA VAL A 203 -2.12 -9.27 9.34
C VAL A 203 -2.15 -7.86 9.94
N LYS A 204 -2.53 -7.79 11.21
CA LYS A 204 -2.68 -6.55 12.00
C LYS A 204 -1.40 -6.19 12.74
N GLN A 205 -0.67 -7.18 13.21
CA GLN A 205 0.61 -7.01 13.90
C GLN A 205 1.56 -8.14 13.53
N TYR A 206 2.84 -7.82 13.42
CA TYR A 206 3.89 -8.79 13.10
C TYR A 206 5.21 -8.42 13.79
N LYS A 207 6.11 -9.40 13.89
CA LYS A 207 7.55 -9.19 14.16
C LYS A 207 8.33 -9.45 12.89
N LEU A 208 9.50 -8.82 12.76
CA LEU A 208 10.49 -9.20 11.74
C LEU A 208 11.58 -10.03 12.38
N ALA A 209 12.11 -11.01 11.66
CA ALA A 209 13.33 -11.72 12.03
C ALA A 209 14.27 -11.85 10.82
N PHE A 210 15.57 -11.77 11.07
CA PHE A 210 16.60 -11.63 10.04
C PHE A 210 17.67 -12.72 10.14
N SER A 211 18.18 -13.15 8.99
CA SER A 211 19.20 -14.20 8.90
C SER A 211 20.16 -13.99 7.72
N SER A 212 21.40 -14.43 7.88
CA SER A 212 22.43 -14.54 6.84
C SER A 212 22.46 -15.91 6.16
N ASP A 213 22.17 -16.98 6.91
CA ASP A 213 22.30 -18.39 6.47
C ASP A 213 20.98 -19.04 6.05
N GLY A 214 19.84 -18.49 6.47
CA GLY A 214 18.50 -19.02 6.19
C GLY A 214 18.02 -20.08 7.19
N SER A 215 18.79 -20.29 8.25
CA SER A 215 18.56 -21.28 9.32
C SER A 215 18.41 -20.59 10.68
N ASN A 216 19.39 -19.78 11.06
CA ASN A 216 19.44 -19.05 12.33
C ASN A 216 18.82 -17.65 12.14
N PHE A 217 17.66 -17.41 12.76
CA PHE A 217 16.92 -16.15 12.65
C PHE A 217 16.90 -15.40 13.98
N ASN A 218 17.38 -14.16 13.96
CA ASN A 218 17.30 -13.25 15.10
C ASN A 218 16.08 -12.34 14.92
N VAL A 219 15.20 -12.28 15.93
CA VAL A 219 14.06 -11.34 15.94
C VAL A 219 14.60 -9.91 16.04
N TYR A 220 14.05 -8.99 15.24
CA TYR A 220 14.44 -7.57 15.28
C TYR A 220 14.07 -6.96 16.63
N GLN A 221 15.06 -6.34 17.26
CA GLN A 221 14.91 -5.65 18.53
C GLN A 221 15.08 -4.14 18.36
N GLU A 222 14.37 -3.40 19.20
CA GLU A 222 14.46 -1.96 19.35
C GLU A 222 14.50 -1.69 20.86
N ASP A 223 15.47 -0.88 21.30
CA ASP A 223 15.74 -0.61 22.73
C ASP A 223 15.82 -1.87 23.62
N GLY A 224 16.45 -2.94 23.09
CA GLY A 224 16.66 -4.21 23.77
C GLY A 224 15.41 -5.10 23.89
N LYS A 225 14.33 -4.80 23.16
CA LYS A 225 13.06 -5.55 23.20
C LYS A 225 12.62 -5.95 21.79
N GLU A 226 12.00 -7.12 21.64
CA GLU A 226 11.45 -7.55 20.35
C GLU A 226 10.40 -6.56 19.83
N ARG A 227 10.64 -5.98 18.64
CA ARG A 227 9.74 -4.97 18.09
C ARG A 227 8.54 -5.62 17.42
N VAL A 228 7.35 -5.33 17.95
CA VAL A 228 6.09 -5.55 17.25
C VAL A 228 5.80 -4.34 16.36
N PHE A 229 5.56 -4.61 15.08
CA PHE A 229 5.13 -3.62 14.09
C PHE A 229 3.62 -3.63 13.97
N ILE A 230 3.03 -2.44 13.76
CA ILE A 230 1.62 -2.32 13.41
C ILE A 230 1.50 -2.46 11.88
N GLY A 231 0.76 -3.47 11.45
CA GLY A 231 0.48 -3.77 10.05
C GLY A 231 -0.82 -3.11 9.59
N ASN A 232 -1.62 -3.87 8.84
CA ASN A 232 -2.80 -3.35 8.17
C ASN A 232 -4.04 -3.44 9.08
N CYS A 233 -4.96 -2.48 8.93
CA CYS A 233 -6.32 -2.55 9.51
C CYS A 233 -7.41 -2.86 8.45
N ASP A 234 -7.06 -2.66 7.17
CA ASP A 234 -7.83 -3.07 6.00
C ASP A 234 -7.00 -4.05 5.16
N HIS A 235 -7.50 -4.45 4.00
CA HIS A 235 -6.92 -5.51 3.19
C HIS A 235 -6.21 -5.01 1.91
N PHE A 236 -6.35 -3.74 1.54
CA PHE A 236 -5.87 -3.18 0.25
C PHE A 236 -4.92 -1.98 0.37
N THR A 237 -4.95 -1.21 1.44
CA THR A 237 -4.03 -0.08 1.65
C THR A 237 -2.69 -0.57 2.22
N PRO A 238 -1.55 -0.29 1.58
CA PRO A 238 -0.25 -0.63 2.15
C PRO A 238 0.06 0.15 3.42
N VAL A 239 0.72 -0.52 4.37
CA VAL A 239 1.28 0.12 5.57
C VAL A 239 2.79 -0.02 5.52
N LEU A 240 3.48 1.11 5.40
CA LEU A 240 4.94 1.20 5.40
C LEU A 240 5.46 1.36 6.83
N ASN A 241 6.24 0.39 7.29
CA ASN A 241 7.02 0.49 8.52
C ASN A 241 8.51 0.64 8.17
N SER A 242 9.16 1.68 8.69
CA SER A 242 10.63 1.83 8.64
C SER A 242 11.25 1.45 9.98
N PHE A 243 12.50 0.99 9.96
CA PHE A 243 13.24 0.52 11.12
C PHE A 243 14.76 0.75 10.94
N ASN A 244 15.56 0.53 11.98
CA ASN A 244 17.01 0.70 11.93
C ASN A 244 17.63 -0.29 10.92
N PRO A 245 18.44 0.15 9.93
CA PRO A 245 18.80 -0.72 8.79
C PRO A 245 19.57 -1.98 9.17
N VAL A 246 19.03 -3.15 8.83
CA VAL A 246 19.63 -4.47 9.09
C VAL A 246 20.33 -5.00 7.85
N LYS A 247 21.53 -5.59 8.00
CA LYS A 247 22.19 -6.36 6.93
C LYS A 247 21.76 -7.83 7.03
N ALA A 248 21.03 -8.34 6.03
CA ALA A 248 20.58 -9.74 5.99
C ALA A 248 20.36 -10.23 4.56
N ARG A 249 20.34 -11.55 4.36
CA ARG A 249 19.91 -12.20 3.11
C ARG A 249 18.47 -12.69 3.19
N TYR A 250 18.06 -13.22 4.35
CA TYR A 250 16.73 -13.76 4.56
C TYR A 250 15.95 -12.93 5.57
N VAL A 251 14.67 -12.74 5.29
CA VAL A 251 13.72 -12.05 6.17
C VAL A 251 12.54 -12.97 6.46
N ARG A 252 12.15 -13.08 7.73
CA ARG A 252 10.87 -13.66 8.15
C ARG A 252 9.94 -12.56 8.65
N ILE A 253 8.71 -12.58 8.19
CA ILE A 253 7.58 -11.82 8.73
C ILE A 253 6.78 -12.80 9.58
N ILE A 254 6.79 -12.61 10.90
CA ILE A 254 6.16 -13.51 11.89
C ILE A 254 4.84 -12.87 12.32
N VAL A 255 3.72 -13.56 12.10
CA VAL A 255 2.39 -13.06 12.43
C VAL A 255 2.21 -13.03 13.95
N VAL A 256 1.77 -11.89 14.49
CA VAL A 256 1.40 -11.72 15.92
C VAL A 256 -0.11 -11.63 16.09
N SER A 257 -0.81 -10.93 15.19
CA SER A 257 -2.28 -10.92 15.16
C SER A 257 -2.81 -10.60 13.75
N SER A 258 -4.03 -11.07 13.44
CA SER A 258 -4.66 -10.93 12.11
C SER A 258 -6.18 -10.85 12.18
N SER A 259 -6.85 -10.57 11.06
CA SER A 259 -8.25 -11.03 10.84
C SER A 259 -8.25 -12.45 10.26
N PHE A 260 -7.35 -12.67 9.31
CA PHE A 260 -6.89 -13.96 8.80
C PHE A 260 -5.44 -13.72 8.30
N PRO A 261 -4.49 -14.67 8.43
CA PRO A 261 -3.06 -14.40 8.25
C PRO A 261 -2.64 -14.35 6.77
N CYS A 262 -3.25 -13.45 5.99
CA CYS A 262 -2.86 -13.12 4.63
C CYS A 262 -1.87 -11.94 4.59
N LEU A 263 -0.84 -12.05 3.75
CA LEU A 263 0.10 -10.97 3.44
C LEU A 263 0.42 -10.86 1.94
N ARG A 264 0.55 -9.61 1.51
CA ARG A 264 1.38 -9.14 0.41
C ARG A 264 2.45 -8.21 0.97
N VAL A 265 3.67 -8.25 0.44
CA VAL A 265 4.83 -7.51 0.96
C VAL A 265 5.75 -6.96 -0.13
N GLU A 266 6.44 -5.86 0.20
CA GLU A 266 7.68 -5.41 -0.43
C GLU A 266 8.67 -4.99 0.65
N LEU A 267 9.95 -5.23 0.41
CA LEU A 267 11.06 -4.84 1.30
C LEU A 267 11.85 -3.73 0.63
N TYR A 268 12.34 -2.75 1.41
CA TYR A 268 13.06 -1.59 0.87
C TYR A 268 14.46 -1.49 1.47
N GLY A 269 15.42 -1.13 0.64
CA GLY A 269 16.82 -1.18 0.99
C GLY A 269 17.76 -0.77 -0.13
N CYS A 270 18.95 -1.36 -0.09
CA CYS A 270 20.00 -1.25 -1.10
C CYS A 270 20.94 -2.46 -1.03
N ASP A 271 21.87 -2.55 -1.98
CA ASP A 271 23.05 -3.40 -1.85
C ASP A 271 23.97 -2.91 -0.71
N VAL A 272 24.87 -3.78 -0.26
CA VAL A 272 25.73 -3.60 0.93
C VAL A 272 27.11 -3.08 0.55
#